data_AF-A0A345E7K3-F1
#
_entry.id   AF-A0A345E7K3-F1
#
_cell.length_a   1.000
_cell.length_b   1.000
_cell.length_c   1.000
_cell.angle_alpha   90.00
_cell.angle_beta   90.00
_cell.angle_gamma   90.00
#
_symmetry.space_group_name_H-M   'P 1'
#
loop_
_entity.id
_entity.type
_entity.pdbx_description
1 polymer ?
#
loop_
_entity_poly.entity_id
_entity_poly.type
_entity_poly.pdbx_seq_one_letter_code
_entity_poly.pdbx_strand_id
1 'polypeptide(L)' 'MRALAYLRGTTYALGTLLVLALLAVGTVGIIAEIKGTWHWAIHLESTVSYLGVFVAGVLALLLPAATLLVIARRVVDE' A
#
# COMPACT_ATOMS: atom_id res chain seq x y z
N MET A 1 2.90 20.86 16.32
CA MET A 1 1.93 20.93 15.19
C MET A 1 2.50 20.48 13.85
N ARG A 2 3.61 21.05 13.33
CA ARG A 2 4.18 20.66 12.01
C ARG A 2 4.55 19.18 11.88
N ALA A 3 5.20 18.59 12.90
CA ALA A 3 5.56 17.18 12.90
C ALA A 3 4.33 16.25 12.80
N LEU A 4 3.23 16.57 13.49
CA LEU A 4 1.97 15.82 13.40
C LEU A 4 1.35 15.92 11.99
N ALA A 5 1.45 17.10 11.35
CA ALA A 5 1.01 17.28 9.97
C ALA A 5 1.83 16.43 8.98
N TYR A 6 3.15 16.40 9.12
CA TYR A 6 4.01 15.53 8.30
C TYR A 6 3.73 14.04 8.54
N LEU A 7 3.55 13.61 9.79
CA LEU A 7 3.22 12.23 10.13
C LEU A 7 1.88 11.82 9.52
N ARG A 8 0.87 12.69 9.62
CA ARG A 8 -0.44 12.48 8.98
C ARG A 8 -0.32 12.38 7.46
N GLY A 9 0.38 13.33 6.83
CA GLY A 9 0.59 13.34 5.39
C GLY A 9 1.32 12.09 4.90
N THR A 10 2.38 11.67 5.61
CA THR A 10 3.14 10.45 5.32
C THR A 10 2.25 9.21 5.43
N THR A 11 1.47 9.10 6.51
CA THR A 11 0.55 7.96 6.71
C THR A 11 -0.47 7.88 5.58
N TYR A 12 -1.04 9.00 5.15
CA TYR A 12 -1.97 9.02 4.01
C TYR A 12 -1.30 8.70 2.68
N ALA A 13 -0.10 9.21 2.43
CA ALA A 13 0.64 8.89 1.22
C ALA A 13 0.94 7.39 1.14
N LEU A 14 1.44 6.79 2.22
CA LEU A 14 1.71 5.35 2.30
C LEU A 14 0.43 4.51 2.15
N GLY A 15 -0.67 4.92 2.79
CA GLY A 15 -1.97 4.26 2.62
C GLY A 15 -2.48 4.32 1.18
N THR A 16 -2.38 5.47 0.52
CA THR A 16 -2.74 5.62 -0.90
C THR A 16 -1.89 4.73 -1.79
N LEU A 17 -0.57 4.69 -1.57
CA LEU A 17 0.33 3.81 -2.33
C LEU A 17 -0.03 2.34 -2.16
N LEU A 18 -0.39 1.91 -0.94
CA LEU A 18 -0.85 0.55 -0.69
C LEU A 18 -2.13 0.24 -1.48
N VAL A 19 -3.13 1.13 -1.43
CA VAL A 19 -4.39 0.95 -2.16
C VAL A 19 -4.14 0.88 -3.67
N LEU A 20 -3.32 1.78 -4.22
CA LEU A 20 -2.99 1.79 -5.65
C LEU A 20 -2.23 0.52 -6.07
N ALA A 21 -1.32 0.02 -5.23
CA ALA A 21 -0.63 -1.24 -5.50
C ALA A 21 -1.58 -2.43 -5.52
N LEU A 22 -2.48 -2.53 -4.54
CA LEU A 22 -3.49 -3.59 -4.49
C LEU A 22 -4.47 -3.50 -5.67
N LEU A 23 -4.86 -2.28 -6.07
CA LEU A 23 -5.68 -2.06 -7.25
C LEU A 23 -4.98 -2.54 -8.53
N ALA A 24 -3.69 -2.25 -8.69
CA ALA A 24 -2.91 -2.72 -9.84
C ALA A 24 -2.85 -4.26 -9.90
N VAL A 25 -2.52 -4.91 -8.78
CA VAL A 25 -2.49 -6.38 -8.70
C VAL A 25 -3.86 -6.98 -9.01
N GLY A 26 -4.93 -6.44 -8.38
CA GLY A 26 -6.30 -6.90 -8.62
C GLY A 26 -6.76 -6.72 -10.07
N THR A 27 -6.41 -5.59 -10.69
CA THR A 27 -6.72 -5.33 -12.10
C THR A 27 -6.05 -6.34 -13.02
N VAL A 28 -4.75 -6.61 -12.83
CA VAL A 28 -4.04 -7.62 -13.62
C VAL A 28 -4.61 -9.01 -13.36
N GLY A 29 -4.98 -9.33 -12.11
CA GLY A 29 -5.63 -10.59 -11.76
C GLY A 29 -6.94 -10.83 -12.52
N ILE A 30 -7.83 -9.84 -12.54
CA ILE A 30 -9.10 -9.91 -13.28
C ILE A 30 -8.84 -10.10 -14.78
N ILE A 31 -7.89 -9.36 -15.36
CA ILE A 31 -7.58 -9.51 -16.79
C ILE A 31 -7.01 -10.89 -17.07
N ALA A 32 -6.12 -11.40 -16.22
CA ALA A 32 -5.53 -12.73 -16.38
C ALA A 32 -6.57 -13.84 -16.32
N GLU A 33 -7.54 -13.73 -15.42
CA GLU A 33 -8.67 -14.65 -15.33
C GLU A 33 -9.56 -14.59 -16.57
N ILE A 34 -9.97 -13.39 -17.01
CA ILE A 34 -10.82 -13.21 -18.21
C ILE A 34 -10.12 -13.71 -19.48
N LYS A 35 -8.81 -13.47 -19.61
CA LYS A 35 -8.06 -13.85 -20.80
C LYS A 35 -7.69 -15.33 -20.79
N GLY A 36 -7.40 -15.93 -19.63
CA GLY A 36 -7.07 -17.35 -19.50
C GLY A 36 -5.88 -17.82 -20.36
N THR A 37 -5.02 -16.89 -20.81
CA THR A 37 -3.87 -17.22 -21.67
C THR A 37 -2.58 -17.25 -20.86
N TRP A 38 -1.63 -18.07 -21.31
CA TRP A 38 -0.29 -18.15 -20.73
C TRP A 38 0.43 -16.79 -20.64
N HIS A 39 0.27 -15.94 -21.66
CA HIS A 39 0.87 -14.60 -21.66
C HIS A 39 0.38 -13.76 -20.47
N TRP A 40 -0.92 -13.79 -20.17
CA TRP A 40 -1.47 -13.04 -19.04
C TRP A 40 -1.17 -13.67 -17.67
N ALA A 41 -0.99 -14.99 -17.61
CA ALA A 41 -0.53 -15.66 -16.39
C ALA A 41 0.87 -15.17 -15.96
N ILE A 42 1.79 -14.96 -16.91
CA ILE A 42 3.13 -14.41 -16.62
C ILE A 42 3.06 -12.95 -16.16
N HIS A 43 2.17 -12.15 -16.76
CA HIS A 43 1.95 -10.78 -16.30
C HIS A 43 1.47 -10.76 -14.86
N LEU A 44 0.56 -11.67 -14.48
CA LEU A 44 0.09 -11.77 -13.11
C LEU A 44 1.21 -12.18 -12.15
N GLU A 45 1.96 -13.24 -12.45
CA GLU A 45 3.06 -13.73 -11.62
C GLU A 45 4.12 -12.64 -11.38
N SER A 46 4.57 -11.98 -12.45
CA SER A 46 5.55 -10.89 -12.35
C SER A 46 4.99 -9.66 -11.63
N THR A 47 3.72 -9.28 -11.87
CA THR A 47 3.05 -8.19 -11.14
C THR A 47 3.02 -8.47 -9.64
N VAL A 48 2.61 -9.68 -9.24
CA VAL A 48 2.58 -10.10 -7.83
C VAL A 48 3.99 -10.09 -7.23
N SER A 49 5.00 -10.58 -7.95
CA SER A 49 6.39 -10.57 -7.48
C SER A 49 6.92 -9.17 -7.20
N TYR A 50 6.79 -8.25 -8.17
CA TYR A 50 7.29 -6.87 -8.01
C TYR A 50 6.49 -6.07 -6.99
N LEU A 51 5.16 -6.14 -7.06
CA LEU A 51 4.30 -5.37 -6.16
C LEU A 51 4.31 -5.97 -4.74
N GLY A 52 4.55 -7.27 -4.59
CA GLY A 52 4.68 -7.90 -3.28
C GLY A 52 5.82 -7.30 -2.46
N VAL A 53 6.99 -7.09 -3.06
CA VAL A 53 8.13 -6.43 -2.40
C VAL A 53 7.80 -4.97 -2.07
N PHE A 54 7.18 -4.24 -3.00
CA PHE A 54 6.77 -2.87 -2.77
C PHE A 54 5.76 -2.75 -1.62
N VAL A 55 4.73 -3.60 -1.61
CA VAL A 55 3.70 -3.65 -0.56
C VAL A 55 4.32 -3.98 0.79
N ALA A 56 5.25 -4.94 0.86
CA ALA A 56 5.96 -5.26 2.09
C ALA A 56 6.72 -4.03 2.63
N GLY A 57 7.43 -3.31 1.77
CA GLY A 57 8.11 -2.06 2.14
C GLY A 57 7.14 -0.96 2.61
N VAL A 58 6.02 -0.76 1.90
CA VAL A 58 4.99 0.20 2.30
C VAL A 58 4.40 -0.16 3.67
N LEU A 59 4.07 -1.42 3.91
CA LEU A 59 3.53 -1.88 5.20
C LEU A 59 4.52 -1.70 6.34
N ALA A 60 5.81 -1.98 6.09
CA ALA A 60 6.87 -1.79 7.08
C ALA A 60 7.00 -0.32 7.54
N LEU A 61 6.63 0.64 6.70
CA LEU A 61 6.60 2.07 7.05
C LEU A 61 5.23 2.53 7.55
N LEU A 62 4.16 2.05 6.93
CA LEU A 62 2.79 2.47 7.20
C LEU A 62 2.36 2.06 8.60
N LEU A 63 2.69 0.84 9.04
CA LEU A 63 2.29 0.35 10.35
C LEU A 63 2.89 1.23 11.47
N PRO A 64 4.22 1.47 11.55
CA PRO A 64 4.78 2.39 12.53
C PRO A 64 4.22 3.81 12.43
N ALA A 65 4.10 4.37 11.22
CA ALA A 65 3.60 5.73 11.04
C ALA A 65 2.14 5.87 11.52
N ALA A 66 1.28 4.90 11.21
CA ALA A 66 -0.10 4.87 11.66
C ALA A 66 -0.20 4.71 13.18
N THR A 67 0.57 3.80 13.78
CA THR A 67 0.62 3.63 15.24
C THR A 67 1.06 4.91 15.93
N LEU A 68 2.13 5.55 15.46
CA LEU A 68 2.61 6.83 15.99
C LEU A 68 1.56 7.93 15.84
N LEU A 69 0.85 7.98 14.70
CA LEU A 69 -0.20 8.97 14.48
C LEU A 69 -1.35 8.81 15.46
N VAL A 70 -1.76 7.57 15.76
CA VAL A 70 -2.79 7.27 16.75
C VAL A 70 -2.35 7.72 18.13
N ILE A 71 -1.14 7.34 18.57
CA ILE A 71 -0.60 7.73 19.88
C ILE A 71 -0.50 9.25 19.98
N ALA A 72 0.09 9.91 18.98
CA ALA A 72 0.29 11.35 18.99
C ALA A 72 -1.04 12.14 19.06
N ARG A 73 -2.11 11.65 18.44
CA ARG A 73 -3.43 12.25 18.58
C ARG A 73 -3.96 12.13 20.00
N ARG A 74 -3.86 10.94 20.62
CA ARG A 74 -4.31 10.75 22.01
C ARG A 74 -3.60 11.67 22.99
N VAL A 75 -2.30 11.87 22.83
CA VAL A 75 -1.50 12.72 23.72
C VAL A 75 -1.75 14.22 23.52
N VAL A 76 -2.10 14.64 22.30
CA VAL A 76 -2.32 16.07 21.97
C VAL A 76 -3.78 16.49 22.17
N ASP A 77 -4.72 15.56 22.02
CA ASP A 77 -6.15 15.78 22.21
C ASP A 77 -6.58 15.68 23.70
N GLU A 78 -5.68 15.22 24.59
CA GLU A 78 -5.79 15.27 26.07
C GLU A 78 -5.20 16.57 26.64
#